data_AF-A0A6M1ZHJ2-F1
#
_entry.id   AF-A0A6M1ZHJ2-F1
#
_cell.length_a   1.000
_cell.length_b   1.000
_cell.length_c   1.000
_cell.angle_alpha   90.00
_cell.angle_beta   90.00
_cell.angle_gamma   90.00
#
_symmetry.space_group_name_H-M   'P 1'
#
loop_
_entity.id
_entity.type
_entity.pdbx_description
1 polymer ?
#
loop_
_entity_poly.entity_id
_entity_poly.type
_entity_poly.pdbx_seq_one_letter_code
_entity_poly.pdbx_strand_id
1 'polypeptide(L)'
;MIQRTNIGIFGMVNAGKSTLMNLLTQQVTSIVDPTFGTTTDIKVSLMEIHTLGPLKLFDTAGINEKSSLGIKKRDKTIDCLKKCDLVLLVIDPNLDFDENFEIINLSQQHNKSLILIFNNFEGKTNPKISPKTSKVIPYPQISLDLSNKEAKDEIVDFILKAYKPSKKKQTLFPHLKKDDVVFLNIPMDEETPEKRLLRPQSFVQEHLLRRFISTYAYRMDLKKARSIDKKISNDEFLRFQKQLKLLQNQNFLKLLITDSQAIDIVHKWTLDEKGKPLIDITTFSIIMANEKNELSTFINGIDAFKTLKENDKILIAEACNHNRIKEDIGTYQIPLKLNNYFGEGKIQIDHAFGRDFASYNLNDYKLIIHCGGCMLDKQSMQARIKDLEESNVPITNYGIILAYLNSREAFSRVIKPFMELPLKFKSLKIIF
;
A
#
# COMPACT_ATOMS: atom_id res chain seq x y z
N MET A 1 2.80 -1.16 -11.36
CA MET A 1 3.27 -2.38 -10.65
C MET A 1 2.06 -3.09 -10.10
N ILE A 2 1.83 -4.34 -10.50
CA ILE A 2 0.72 -5.16 -10.00
C ILE A 2 1.01 -5.51 -8.53
N GLN A 3 0.02 -5.40 -7.65
CA GLN A 3 0.18 -5.85 -6.25
C GLN A 3 0.34 -7.36 -6.26
N ARG A 4 1.47 -7.83 -5.75
CA ARG A 4 1.77 -9.26 -5.66
C ARG A 4 1.65 -9.70 -4.20
N THR A 5 1.03 -10.85 -3.99
CA THR A 5 1.12 -11.53 -2.68
C THR A 5 2.55 -12.03 -2.52
N ASN A 6 3.20 -11.71 -1.42
CA ASN A 6 4.54 -12.19 -1.12
C ASN A 6 4.44 -13.50 -0.33
N ILE A 7 4.88 -14.61 -0.91
CA ILE A 7 4.86 -15.93 -0.29
C ILE A 7 6.30 -16.37 -0.08
N GLY A 8 6.71 -16.62 1.16
CA GLY A 8 8.05 -17.11 1.46
C GLY A 8 8.06 -18.58 1.87
N ILE A 9 9.04 -19.33 1.38
CA ILE A 9 9.31 -20.72 1.71
C ILE A 9 10.47 -20.75 2.70
N PHE A 10 10.21 -21.27 3.90
CA PHE A 10 11.12 -21.32 5.03
C PHE A 10 11.26 -22.75 5.55
N GLY A 11 12.28 -22.99 6.36
CA GLY A 11 12.58 -24.31 6.92
C GLY A 11 14.07 -24.61 6.98
N MET A 12 14.42 -25.71 7.63
CA MET A 12 15.80 -26.16 7.83
C MET A 12 16.53 -26.44 6.50
N VAL A 13 17.86 -26.47 6.53
CA VAL A 13 18.67 -26.96 5.40
C VAL A 13 18.17 -28.36 5.04
N ASN A 14 18.02 -28.64 3.73
CA ASN A 14 17.52 -29.90 3.17
C ASN A 14 16.06 -30.29 3.46
N ALA A 15 15.24 -29.43 4.08
CA ALA A 15 13.83 -29.76 4.35
C ALA A 15 12.93 -29.96 3.09
N GLY A 16 13.41 -29.59 1.89
CA GLY A 16 12.63 -29.65 0.64
C GLY A 16 12.10 -28.31 0.13
N LYS A 17 12.61 -27.18 0.64
CA LYS A 17 12.20 -25.82 0.22
C LYS A 17 12.29 -25.57 -1.28
N SER A 18 13.45 -25.85 -1.88
CA SER A 18 13.63 -25.67 -3.33
C SER A 18 12.81 -26.67 -4.14
N THR A 19 12.54 -27.86 -3.59
CA THR A 19 11.61 -28.84 -4.20
C THR A 19 10.20 -28.27 -4.27
N LEU A 20 9.70 -27.71 -3.17
CA LEU A 20 8.41 -27.00 -3.13
C LEU A 20 8.37 -25.83 -4.13
N MET A 21 9.44 -25.02 -4.19
CA MET A 21 9.52 -23.90 -5.13
C MET A 21 9.39 -24.37 -6.58
N ASN A 22 10.09 -25.45 -6.95
CA ASN A 22 10.04 -26.01 -8.29
C ASN A 22 8.65 -26.63 -8.58
N LEU A 23 8.05 -27.31 -7.60
CA LEU A 23 6.71 -27.90 -7.71
C LEU A 23 5.66 -26.82 -8.01
N LEU A 24 5.72 -25.69 -7.30
CA LEU A 24 4.78 -24.58 -7.49
C LEU A 24 4.99 -23.85 -8.82
N THR A 25 6.25 -23.59 -9.20
CA THR A 25 6.57 -22.74 -10.37
C THR A 25 6.51 -23.48 -11.70
N GLN A 26 6.61 -24.82 -11.73
CA GLN A 26 6.67 -25.65 -12.96
C GLN A 26 7.74 -25.24 -13.99
N GLN A 27 8.62 -24.31 -13.64
CA GLN A 27 9.69 -23.81 -14.49
C GLN A 27 10.98 -23.80 -13.67
N VAL A 28 12.11 -24.07 -14.34
CA VAL A 28 13.44 -23.76 -13.79
C VAL A 28 13.58 -22.22 -13.80
N THR A 29 12.93 -21.53 -12.87
CA THR A 29 12.86 -20.07 -12.87
C THR A 29 14.06 -19.48 -12.11
N SER A 30 15.06 -19.05 -12.87
CA SER A 30 16.00 -18.01 -12.45
C SER A 30 15.62 -16.70 -13.14
N ILE A 31 14.43 -16.15 -12.83
CA ILE A 31 14.17 -14.74 -13.16
C ILE A 31 14.56 -13.95 -11.92
N VAL A 32 15.83 -13.53 -11.89
CA VAL A 32 16.34 -12.62 -10.87
C VAL A 32 15.65 -11.27 -11.07
N ASP A 33 14.81 -10.86 -10.13
CA ASP A 33 14.30 -9.50 -10.08
C ASP A 33 15.48 -8.56 -9.80
N PRO A 34 15.91 -7.70 -10.75
CA PRO A 34 17.09 -6.85 -10.59
C PRO A 34 16.90 -5.75 -9.53
N THR A 35 15.68 -5.55 -9.02
CA THR A 35 15.38 -4.52 -8.01
C THR A 35 15.67 -4.94 -6.57
N PHE A 36 15.95 -6.22 -6.31
CA PHE A 36 16.42 -6.66 -4.99
C PHE A 36 17.95 -6.69 -4.95
N GLY A 37 18.52 -5.86 -4.08
CA GLY A 37 19.97 -5.72 -3.89
C GLY A 37 20.69 -7.08 -3.80
N THR A 38 21.54 -7.29 -4.79
CA THR A 38 22.75 -8.14 -4.82
C THR A 38 22.64 -9.58 -4.28
N THR A 39 22.58 -10.52 -5.25
CA THR A 39 23.24 -11.84 -5.30
C THR A 39 23.73 -12.44 -3.96
N THR A 40 23.00 -13.42 -3.39
CA THR A 40 23.21 -14.88 -3.60
C THR A 40 22.28 -15.78 -2.78
N ASP A 41 21.48 -15.26 -1.84
CA ASP A 41 20.87 -16.13 -0.79
C ASP A 41 19.34 -16.31 -0.83
N ILE A 42 18.58 -15.50 -1.59
CA ILE A 42 17.12 -15.64 -1.72
C ILE A 42 16.76 -15.70 -3.20
N LYS A 43 16.15 -16.81 -3.63
CA LYS A 43 15.63 -16.93 -5.00
C LYS A 43 14.22 -16.40 -5.04
N VAL A 44 13.93 -15.56 -6.04
CA VAL A 44 12.60 -14.99 -6.25
C VAL A 44 12.05 -15.52 -7.56
N SER A 45 10.81 -16.01 -7.55
CA SER A 45 10.08 -16.35 -8.77
C SER A 45 8.75 -15.59 -8.82
N LEU A 46 8.40 -15.14 -10.02
CA LEU A 46 7.14 -14.46 -10.29
C LEU A 46 6.20 -15.47 -10.95
N MET A 47 5.05 -15.70 -10.34
CA MET A 47 4.03 -16.59 -10.88
C MET A 47 2.63 -16.05 -10.59
N GLU A 48 1.62 -16.71 -11.11
CA GLU A 48 0.22 -16.44 -10.83
C GLU A 48 -0.45 -17.72 -10.37
N ILE A 49 -1.20 -17.65 -9.27
CA ILE A 49 -2.12 -18.69 -8.85
C ILE A 49 -3.53 -18.14 -9.08
N HIS A 50 -4.36 -18.86 -9.84
CA HIS A 50 -5.75 -18.46 -10.04
C HIS A 50 -6.44 -18.21 -8.69
N THR A 51 -7.30 -17.19 -8.61
CA THR A 51 -7.93 -16.70 -7.36
C THR A 51 -7.03 -15.83 -6.46
N LEU A 52 -5.72 -16.12 -6.33
CA LEU A 52 -4.78 -15.24 -5.62
C LEU A 52 -4.26 -14.10 -6.49
N GLY A 53 -4.19 -14.33 -7.81
CA GLY A 53 -3.57 -13.42 -8.76
C GLY A 53 -2.05 -13.54 -8.75
N PRO A 54 -1.33 -12.52 -9.25
CA PRO A 54 0.12 -12.57 -9.37
C PRO A 54 0.77 -12.51 -7.98
N LEU A 55 1.86 -13.24 -7.81
CA LEU A 55 2.55 -13.39 -6.55
C LEU A 55 4.08 -13.40 -6.74
N LYS A 56 4.81 -13.12 -5.66
CA LYS A 56 6.26 -13.33 -5.57
C LYS A 56 6.51 -14.50 -4.63
N LEU A 57 7.20 -15.53 -5.10
CA LEU A 57 7.63 -16.67 -4.30
C LEU A 57 9.10 -16.48 -3.91
N PHE A 58 9.39 -16.49 -2.61
CA PHE A 58 10.74 -16.35 -2.07
C PHE A 58 11.22 -17.70 -1.52
N ASP A 59 12.30 -18.27 -2.07
CA ASP A 59 13.00 -19.42 -1.49
C ASP A 59 14.19 -18.90 -0.68
N THR A 60 14.19 -19.22 0.62
CA THR A 60 15.12 -18.67 1.59
C THR A 60 16.22 -19.67 1.95
N ALA A 61 17.34 -19.17 2.48
CA ALA A 61 18.38 -20.03 3.04
C ALA A 61 17.85 -20.85 4.23
N GLY A 62 18.44 -22.03 4.46
CA GLY A 62 18.11 -22.82 5.64
C GLY A 62 18.53 -22.12 6.94
N ILE A 63 17.64 -22.13 7.93
CA ILE A 63 17.76 -21.32 9.15
C ILE A 63 18.83 -21.82 10.14
N ASN A 64 19.30 -23.06 9.99
CA ASN A 64 20.21 -23.72 10.93
C ASN A 64 21.67 -23.80 10.44
N GLU A 65 22.04 -23.03 9.40
CA GLU A 65 23.43 -22.94 8.93
C GLU A 65 24.28 -22.15 9.95
N LYS A 66 25.15 -22.83 10.71
CA LYS A 66 25.95 -22.24 11.81
C LYS A 66 27.26 -21.54 11.36
N SER A 67 27.50 -21.40 10.06
CA SER A 67 28.70 -20.74 9.56
C SER A 67 28.65 -19.22 9.81
N SER A 68 29.79 -18.52 9.81
CA SER A 68 29.81 -17.04 9.88
C SER A 68 29.05 -16.39 8.71
N LEU A 69 29.01 -17.08 7.56
CA LEU A 69 28.16 -16.76 6.41
C LEU A 69 26.67 -16.99 6.72
N GLY A 70 26.36 -18.04 7.49
CA GLY A 70 25.04 -18.42 7.96
C GLY A 70 24.35 -17.38 8.85
N ILE A 71 25.10 -16.68 9.70
CA ILE A 71 24.53 -15.60 10.54
C ILE A 71 23.99 -14.46 9.67
N LYS A 72 24.77 -13.97 8.69
CA LYS A 72 24.30 -12.93 7.74
C LYS A 72 23.14 -13.39 6.87
N LYS A 73 23.08 -14.69 6.53
CA LYS A 73 21.95 -15.30 5.81
C LYS A 73 20.69 -15.33 6.66
N ARG A 74 20.81 -15.61 7.97
CA ARG A 74 19.68 -15.64 8.92
C ARG A 74 19.00 -14.27 9.01
N ASP A 75 19.76 -13.18 9.14
CA ASP A 75 19.19 -11.83 9.18
C ASP A 75 18.39 -11.51 7.90
N LYS A 76 18.91 -11.91 6.74
CA LYS A 76 18.19 -11.79 5.45
C LYS A 76 16.91 -12.62 5.41
N THR A 77 16.94 -13.84 5.94
CA THR A 77 15.76 -14.72 6.03
C THR A 77 14.69 -14.09 6.92
N ILE A 78 15.08 -13.52 8.06
CA ILE A 78 14.17 -12.79 8.96
C ILE A 78 13.57 -11.56 8.26
N ASP A 79 14.39 -10.78 7.57
CA ASP A 79 13.91 -9.62 6.80
C ASP A 79 13.02 -10.00 5.62
N CYS A 80 13.22 -11.18 5.03
CA CYS A 80 12.33 -11.75 4.03
C CYS A 80 10.98 -12.12 4.65
N LEU A 81 10.98 -12.79 5.81
CA LEU A 81 9.76 -13.15 6.55
C LEU A 81 8.92 -11.91 6.86
N LYS A 82 9.55 -10.83 7.30
CA LYS A 82 8.87 -9.55 7.57
C LYS A 82 8.16 -8.97 6.35
N LYS A 83 8.61 -9.28 5.12
CA LYS A 83 8.04 -8.84 3.84
C LYS A 83 7.00 -9.82 3.24
N CYS A 84 6.86 -11.02 3.80
CA CYS A 84 5.92 -12.02 3.33
C CYS A 84 4.50 -11.76 3.87
N ASP A 85 3.48 -11.99 3.04
CA ASP A 85 2.08 -12.08 3.46
C ASP A 85 1.73 -13.49 3.97
N LEU A 86 2.37 -14.51 3.38
CA LEU A 86 2.23 -15.92 3.74
C LEU A 86 3.60 -16.58 3.92
N VAL A 87 3.75 -17.32 5.00
CA VAL A 87 4.91 -18.16 5.33
C VAL A 87 4.52 -19.62 5.09
N LEU A 88 5.26 -20.29 4.21
CA LEU A 88 5.21 -21.74 3.99
C LEU A 88 6.42 -22.35 4.70
N LEU A 89 6.18 -23.01 5.83
CA LEU A 89 7.23 -23.65 6.62
C LEU A 89 7.32 -25.12 6.25
N VAL A 90 8.38 -25.49 5.52
CA VAL A 90 8.66 -26.86 5.11
C VAL A 90 9.44 -27.58 6.19
N ILE A 91 8.93 -28.73 6.61
CA ILE A 91 9.41 -29.52 7.74
C ILE A 91 9.74 -30.91 7.25
N ASP A 92 10.98 -31.34 7.47
CA ASP A 92 11.35 -32.75 7.34
C ASP A 92 10.94 -33.47 8.64
N PRO A 93 10.00 -34.43 8.59
CA PRO A 93 9.54 -35.14 9.78
C PRO A 93 10.64 -36.00 10.45
N ASN A 94 11.79 -36.19 9.80
CA ASN A 94 12.94 -36.93 10.33
C ASN A 94 13.93 -36.05 11.10
N LEU A 95 13.81 -34.73 11.01
CA LEU A 95 14.67 -33.77 11.72
C LEU A 95 14.03 -33.31 13.03
N ASP A 96 14.83 -32.69 13.90
CA ASP A 96 14.33 -32.10 15.13
C ASP A 96 13.37 -30.95 14.82
N PHE A 97 12.17 -31.02 15.40
CA PHE A 97 11.15 -30.00 15.20
C PHE A 97 11.53 -28.69 15.90
N ASP A 98 12.31 -28.74 16.99
CA ASP A 98 12.54 -27.58 17.86
C ASP A 98 13.20 -26.39 17.13
N GLU A 99 14.01 -26.64 16.10
CA GLU A 99 14.64 -25.58 15.30
C GLU A 99 13.62 -24.77 14.46
N ASN A 100 12.40 -25.27 14.26
CA ASN A 100 11.34 -24.59 13.51
C ASN A 100 10.59 -23.53 14.36
N PHE A 101 10.69 -23.59 15.69
CA PHE A 101 9.99 -22.66 16.59
C PHE A 101 10.37 -21.19 16.36
N GLU A 102 11.60 -20.91 15.92
CA GLU A 102 12.01 -19.55 15.61
C GLU A 102 11.13 -18.91 14.54
N ILE A 103 10.93 -19.61 13.40
CA ILE A 103 10.12 -19.10 12.29
C ILE A 103 8.65 -19.01 12.68
N ILE A 104 8.17 -19.96 13.47
CA ILE A 104 6.81 -19.96 14.02
C ILE A 104 6.59 -18.72 14.89
N ASN A 105 7.50 -18.47 15.85
CA ASN A 105 7.42 -17.33 16.75
C ASN A 105 7.53 -16.00 16.02
N LEU A 106 8.46 -15.88 15.05
CA LEU A 106 8.59 -14.68 14.22
C LEU A 106 7.33 -14.43 13.37
N SER A 107 6.73 -15.49 12.82
CA SER A 107 5.48 -15.38 12.06
C SER A 107 4.34 -14.87 12.93
N GLN A 108 4.23 -15.38 14.16
CA GLN A 108 3.25 -14.92 15.14
C GLN A 108 3.49 -13.47 15.56
N GLN A 109 4.73 -13.11 15.92
CA GLN A 109 5.11 -11.74 16.31
C GLN A 109 4.79 -10.71 15.22
N HIS A 110 4.97 -11.08 13.95
CA HIS A 110 4.71 -10.21 12.81
C HIS A 110 3.33 -10.39 12.17
N ASN A 111 2.40 -11.12 12.81
CA ASN A 111 1.03 -11.37 12.34
C ASN A 111 0.97 -11.92 10.90
N LYS A 112 1.86 -12.85 10.57
CA LYS A 112 1.93 -13.50 9.26
C LYS A 112 1.01 -14.71 9.20
N SER A 113 0.37 -14.93 8.06
CA SER A 113 -0.29 -16.21 7.79
C SER A 113 0.79 -17.28 7.68
N LEU A 114 0.60 -18.42 8.34
CA LEU A 114 1.58 -19.51 8.41
C LEU A 114 0.89 -20.83 8.05
N ILE A 115 1.52 -21.59 7.15
CA ILE A 115 1.14 -22.95 6.77
C ILE A 115 2.34 -23.88 7.02
N LEU A 116 2.07 -25.02 7.63
CA LEU A 116 3.06 -26.07 7.87
C LEU A 116 2.98 -27.13 6.77
N ILE A 117 4.11 -27.47 6.16
CA ILE A 117 4.21 -28.45 5.08
C ILE A 117 5.18 -29.53 5.53
N PHE A 118 4.68 -30.70 5.86
CA PHE A 118 5.50 -31.87 6.19
C PHE A 118 5.89 -32.58 4.90
N ASN A 119 7.18 -32.58 4.57
CA ASN A 119 7.70 -33.21 3.37
C ASN A 119 8.02 -34.69 3.63
N ASN A 120 7.15 -35.57 3.16
CA ASN A 120 7.32 -37.01 3.25
C ASN A 120 8.21 -37.50 2.10
N PHE A 121 9.53 -37.42 2.26
CA PHE A 121 10.48 -37.98 1.28
C PHE A 121 10.17 -39.45 0.99
N GLU A 122 10.17 -39.84 -0.29
CA GLU A 122 9.84 -41.19 -0.79
C GLU A 122 10.20 -42.33 0.18
N GLY A 123 9.22 -43.14 0.56
CA GLY A 123 9.42 -44.42 1.24
C GLY A 123 9.74 -44.37 2.75
N LYS A 124 9.69 -43.20 3.40
CA LYS A 124 9.88 -43.09 4.87
C LYS A 124 8.61 -42.63 5.58
N THR A 125 7.72 -43.57 5.89
CA THR A 125 6.63 -43.33 6.83
C THR A 125 7.04 -43.76 8.24
N ASN A 126 7.35 -42.76 9.07
CA ASN A 126 6.75 -42.64 10.40
C ASN A 126 7.23 -41.31 10.96
N PRO A 127 6.43 -40.23 10.88
CA PRO A 127 6.71 -39.11 11.74
C PRO A 127 6.45 -39.64 13.14
N LYS A 128 7.51 -39.86 13.93
CA LYS A 128 7.39 -39.74 15.37
C LYS A 128 7.07 -38.27 15.61
N ILE A 129 5.81 -37.90 15.38
CA ILE A 129 5.16 -36.71 15.90
C ILE A 129 5.29 -36.91 17.41
N SER A 130 6.42 -36.48 17.96
CA SER A 130 6.71 -36.68 19.37
C SER A 130 5.58 -36.02 20.15
N PRO A 131 5.09 -36.59 21.26
CA PRO A 131 3.95 -36.05 21.98
C PRO A 131 4.12 -34.58 22.45
N LYS A 132 5.32 -33.98 22.32
CA LYS A 132 5.55 -32.53 22.46
C LYS A 132 4.91 -31.68 21.35
N THR A 133 4.74 -32.20 20.14
CA THR A 133 4.12 -31.52 18.99
C THR A 133 2.59 -31.46 19.05
N SER A 134 1.94 -32.34 19.82
CA SER A 134 0.47 -32.31 20.01
C SER A 134 -0.03 -31.05 20.77
N LYS A 135 0.87 -30.34 21.46
CA LYS A 135 0.58 -29.08 22.18
C LYS A 135 0.90 -27.82 21.37
N VAL A 136 1.33 -27.99 20.12
CA VAL A 136 2.04 -27.00 19.31
C VAL A 136 1.53 -27.19 17.87
N ILE A 137 0.49 -26.55 17.33
CA ILE A 137 0.15 -25.13 17.22
C ILE A 137 -1.13 -25.08 16.33
N PRO A 138 -2.06 -24.11 16.48
CA PRO A 138 -3.29 -24.03 15.68
C PRO A 138 -3.11 -23.58 14.20
N TYR A 139 -2.04 -23.98 13.51
CA TYR A 139 -1.81 -23.60 12.10
C TYR A 139 -2.27 -24.70 11.12
N PRO A 140 -2.76 -24.32 9.92
CA PRO A 140 -3.06 -25.28 8.86
C PRO A 140 -1.81 -26.08 8.49
N GLN A 141 -1.97 -27.41 8.39
CA GLN A 141 -0.89 -28.34 8.06
C GLN A 141 -1.28 -29.31 6.96
N ILE A 142 -0.31 -29.66 6.11
CA ILE A 142 -0.44 -30.68 5.08
C ILE A 142 0.82 -31.57 5.07
N SER A 143 0.64 -32.86 4.78
CA SER A 143 1.74 -33.81 4.63
C SER A 143 1.69 -34.42 3.24
N LEU A 144 2.76 -34.26 2.45
CA LEU A 144 2.86 -34.76 1.09
C LEU A 144 4.31 -35.04 0.72
N ASP A 145 4.50 -35.85 -0.32
CA ASP A 145 5.82 -36.01 -0.95
C ASP A 145 6.02 -34.89 -1.97
N LEU A 146 6.91 -33.94 -1.67
CA LEU A 146 7.19 -32.82 -2.57
C LEU A 146 7.90 -33.25 -3.86
N SER A 147 8.47 -34.46 -3.92
CA SER A 147 9.03 -35.03 -5.15
C SER A 147 7.95 -35.39 -6.16
N ASN A 148 6.74 -35.72 -5.68
CA ASN A 148 5.63 -36.11 -6.52
C ASN A 148 5.05 -34.89 -7.24
N LYS A 149 5.22 -34.84 -8.56
CA LYS A 149 4.70 -33.75 -9.40
C LYS A 149 3.17 -33.65 -9.38
N GLU A 150 2.47 -34.73 -9.09
CA GLU A 150 1.00 -34.76 -8.99
C GLU A 150 0.50 -34.05 -7.73
N ALA A 151 1.35 -33.85 -6.72
CA ALA A 151 0.99 -33.19 -5.48
C ALA A 151 0.82 -31.66 -5.62
N LYS A 152 1.07 -31.09 -6.81
CA LYS A 152 0.95 -29.65 -7.07
C LYS A 152 -0.45 -29.12 -6.82
N ASP A 153 -1.46 -29.76 -7.40
CA ASP A 153 -2.83 -29.25 -7.32
C ASP A 153 -3.35 -29.35 -5.88
N GLU A 154 -2.98 -30.42 -5.18
CA GLU A 154 -3.27 -30.61 -3.76
C GLU A 154 -2.69 -29.49 -2.89
N ILE A 155 -1.40 -29.14 -3.08
CA ILE A 155 -0.78 -28.08 -2.28
C ILE A 155 -1.30 -26.69 -2.63
N VAL A 156 -1.61 -26.42 -3.91
CA VAL A 156 -2.20 -25.14 -4.34
C VAL A 156 -3.59 -24.98 -3.74
N ASP A 157 -4.43 -26.01 -3.82
CA ASP A 157 -5.77 -26.01 -3.22
C ASP A 157 -5.70 -25.84 -1.70
N PHE A 158 -4.75 -26.50 -1.05
CA PHE A 158 -4.53 -26.34 0.38
C PHE A 158 -4.14 -24.90 0.74
N ILE A 159 -3.19 -24.31 0.02
CA ILE A 159 -2.79 -22.90 0.19
C ILE A 159 -3.99 -21.98 0.01
N LEU A 160 -4.82 -22.18 -1.03
CA LEU A 160 -6.01 -21.37 -1.30
C LEU A 160 -7.05 -21.45 -0.17
N LYS A 161 -7.25 -22.63 0.42
CA LYS A 161 -8.19 -22.84 1.53
C LYS A 161 -7.67 -22.30 2.86
N ALA A 162 -6.37 -22.47 3.11
CA ALA A 162 -5.72 -22.11 4.37
C ALA A 162 -5.36 -20.62 4.46
N TYR A 163 -4.95 -20.01 3.33
CA TYR A 163 -4.54 -18.61 3.30
C TYR A 163 -5.75 -17.70 3.38
N LYS A 164 -6.01 -17.22 4.59
CA LYS A 164 -6.94 -16.11 4.85
C LYS A 164 -6.10 -14.82 4.91
N PRO A 165 -6.23 -13.90 3.95
CA PRO A 165 -5.51 -12.63 3.99
C PRO A 165 -5.83 -11.92 5.32
N SER A 166 -4.80 -11.55 6.09
CA SER A 166 -4.92 -11.18 7.52
C SER A 166 -5.60 -9.83 7.81
N LYS A 167 -6.31 -9.22 6.85
CA LYS A 167 -7.05 -7.98 7.08
C LYS A 167 -8.46 -8.08 6.49
N LYS A 168 -9.48 -7.80 7.31
CA LYS A 168 -10.82 -7.45 6.82
C LYS A 168 -10.62 -6.38 5.75
N LYS A 169 -10.96 -6.70 4.50
CA LYS A 169 -10.96 -5.70 3.42
C LYS A 169 -11.95 -4.63 3.84
N GLN A 170 -11.45 -3.48 4.28
CA GLN A 170 -12.31 -2.34 4.52
C GLN A 170 -12.93 -1.98 3.17
N THR A 171 -14.25 -1.78 3.15
CA THR A 171 -14.94 -1.42 1.93
C THR A 171 -14.44 -0.04 1.51
N LEU A 172 -13.68 0.04 0.42
CA LEU A 172 -13.10 1.30 -0.09
C LEU A 172 -14.15 2.38 -0.29
N PHE A 173 -15.37 1.97 -0.64
CA PHE A 173 -16.51 2.85 -0.86
C PHE A 173 -17.75 2.23 -0.22
N PRO A 174 -17.99 2.43 1.08
CA PRO A 174 -19.10 1.78 1.78
C PRO A 174 -20.46 2.31 1.32
N HIS A 175 -20.51 3.57 0.89
CA HIS A 175 -21.73 4.24 0.45
C HIS A 175 -22.11 3.95 -1.01
N LEU A 176 -21.15 3.48 -1.83
CA LEU A 176 -21.42 3.13 -3.23
C LEU A 176 -22.07 1.74 -3.34
N LYS A 177 -23.07 1.65 -4.21
CA LYS A 177 -23.88 0.47 -4.49
C LYS A 177 -23.66 0.00 -5.92
N LYS A 178 -24.06 -1.25 -6.19
CA LYS A 178 -24.09 -1.80 -7.54
C LYS A 178 -24.87 -0.84 -8.47
N ASP A 179 -24.40 -0.70 -9.71
CA ASP A 179 -24.93 0.15 -10.77
C ASP A 179 -24.82 1.66 -10.54
N ASP A 180 -24.18 2.12 -9.44
CA ASP A 180 -23.73 3.51 -9.33
C ASP A 180 -22.68 3.83 -10.40
N VAL A 181 -22.48 5.12 -10.67
CA VAL A 181 -21.41 5.62 -11.53
C VAL A 181 -20.46 6.51 -10.76
N VAL A 182 -19.18 6.35 -11.04
CA VAL A 182 -18.10 7.20 -10.53
C VAL A 182 -17.39 7.89 -11.69
N PHE A 183 -17.24 9.20 -11.57
CA PHE A 183 -16.49 10.02 -12.53
C PHE A 183 -15.01 10.04 -12.11
N LEU A 184 -14.13 9.51 -12.94
CA LEU A 184 -12.68 9.51 -12.74
C LEU A 184 -12.05 10.63 -13.56
N ASN A 185 -11.75 11.77 -12.92
CA ASN A 185 -11.00 12.86 -13.54
C ASN A 185 -9.49 12.62 -13.41
N ILE A 186 -8.87 12.17 -14.50
CA ILE A 186 -7.47 11.75 -14.58
C ILE A 186 -6.72 12.74 -15.48
N PRO A 187 -6.21 13.85 -14.94
CA PRO A 187 -5.27 14.67 -15.69
C PRO A 187 -4.03 13.83 -16.02
N MET A 188 -3.61 13.81 -17.28
CA MET A 188 -2.37 13.16 -17.70
C MET A 188 -1.35 14.25 -18.05
N ASP A 189 -0.27 14.28 -17.28
CA ASP A 189 0.91 15.13 -17.45
C ASP A 189 2.04 14.37 -18.16
N GLU A 190 3.14 15.08 -18.43
CA GLU A 190 4.34 14.54 -19.10
C GLU A 190 5.03 13.44 -18.28
N GLU A 191 4.78 13.39 -16.96
CA GLU A 191 5.34 12.40 -16.04
C GLU A 191 4.52 11.10 -16.00
N THR A 192 3.32 11.11 -16.58
CA THR A 192 2.46 9.92 -16.64
C THR A 192 3.05 8.90 -17.62
N PRO A 193 3.36 7.66 -17.18
CA PRO A 193 3.96 6.64 -18.04
C PRO A 193 3.09 6.33 -19.27
N GLU A 194 3.72 6.23 -20.44
CA GLU A 194 3.02 5.84 -21.65
C GLU A 194 2.33 4.47 -21.49
N LYS A 195 1.13 4.34 -22.09
CA LYS A 195 0.34 3.10 -22.20
C LYS A 195 -0.24 2.52 -20.90
N ARG A 196 -0.18 3.20 -19.76
CA ARG A 196 -0.83 2.72 -18.52
C ARG A 196 -1.32 3.84 -17.61
N LEU A 197 -2.38 3.53 -16.85
CA LEU A 197 -2.79 4.36 -15.72
C LEU A 197 -1.76 4.30 -14.59
N LEU A 198 -1.76 5.35 -13.75
CA LEU A 198 -1.04 5.30 -12.48
C LEU A 198 -1.67 4.25 -11.57
N ARG A 199 -0.87 3.68 -10.66
CA ARG A 199 -1.31 2.59 -9.77
C ARG A 199 -2.56 2.95 -8.95
N PRO A 200 -2.67 4.13 -8.33
CA PRO A 200 -3.90 4.51 -7.61
C PRO A 200 -5.13 4.55 -8.51
N GLN A 201 -4.97 5.03 -9.75
CA GLN A 201 -6.07 5.15 -10.73
C GLN A 201 -6.55 3.76 -11.17
N SER A 202 -5.64 2.87 -11.58
CA SER A 202 -5.99 1.51 -11.99
C SER A 202 -6.60 0.71 -10.83
N PHE A 203 -6.02 0.82 -9.63
CA PHE A 203 -6.51 0.15 -8.43
C PHE A 203 -7.93 0.55 -8.08
N VAL A 204 -8.23 1.86 -8.07
CA VAL A 204 -9.58 2.36 -7.79
C VAL A 204 -10.56 1.89 -8.85
N GLN A 205 -10.21 2.00 -10.12
CA GLN A 205 -11.08 1.57 -11.22
C GLN A 205 -11.39 0.06 -11.15
N GLU A 206 -10.38 -0.78 -10.96
CA GLU A 206 -10.56 -2.22 -10.79
C GLU A 206 -11.48 -2.56 -9.61
N HIS A 207 -11.33 -1.86 -8.47
CA HIS A 207 -12.15 -2.10 -7.30
C HIS A 207 -13.62 -1.73 -7.52
N LEU A 208 -13.88 -0.62 -8.22
CA LEU A 208 -15.24 -0.20 -8.58
C LEU A 208 -15.90 -1.21 -9.52
N LEU A 209 -15.20 -1.63 -10.58
CA LEU A 209 -15.72 -2.58 -11.57
C LEU A 209 -16.03 -3.96 -10.95
N ARG A 210 -15.19 -4.45 -10.03
CA ARG A 210 -15.46 -5.71 -9.29
C ARG A 210 -16.74 -5.68 -8.46
N ARG A 211 -17.27 -4.48 -8.18
CA ARG A 211 -18.52 -4.26 -7.44
C ARG A 211 -19.68 -3.89 -8.35
N PHE A 212 -19.54 -4.06 -9.66
CA PHE A 212 -20.53 -3.65 -10.65
C PHE A 212 -20.83 -2.14 -10.61
N ILE A 213 -19.84 -1.32 -10.23
CA ILE A 213 -19.93 0.14 -10.26
C ILE A 213 -19.27 0.60 -11.56
N SER A 214 -20.02 1.33 -12.38
CA SER A 214 -19.52 1.83 -13.66
C SER A 214 -18.61 3.02 -13.45
N THR A 215 -17.58 3.14 -14.28
CA THR A 215 -16.64 4.26 -14.21
C THR A 215 -16.67 5.06 -15.49
N TYR A 216 -16.75 6.38 -15.38
CA TYR A 216 -16.58 7.30 -16.50
C TYR A 216 -15.22 8.00 -16.36
N ALA A 217 -14.26 7.68 -17.22
CA ALA A 217 -12.94 8.30 -17.18
C ALA A 217 -12.89 9.53 -18.09
N TYR A 218 -12.32 10.62 -17.58
CA TYR A 218 -12.17 11.88 -18.29
C TYR A 218 -10.76 12.44 -18.08
N ARG A 219 -10.14 12.91 -19.16
CA ARG A 219 -8.84 13.57 -19.13
C ARG A 219 -9.02 15.08 -19.18
N MET A 220 -8.84 15.74 -18.04
CA MET A 220 -8.77 17.19 -17.95
C MET A 220 -7.42 17.70 -18.45
N ASP A 221 -7.44 18.79 -19.20
CA ASP A 221 -6.25 19.54 -19.62
C ASP A 221 -5.95 20.61 -18.57
N LEU A 222 -5.03 20.32 -17.66
CA LEU A 222 -4.68 21.25 -16.57
C LEU A 222 -4.01 22.53 -17.09
N LYS A 223 -3.26 22.46 -18.21
CA LYS A 223 -2.62 23.64 -18.80
C LYS A 223 -3.70 24.61 -19.29
N LYS A 224 -4.75 24.10 -19.94
CA LYS A 224 -5.89 24.92 -20.35
C LYS A 224 -6.73 25.38 -19.17
N ALA A 225 -7.05 24.49 -18.23
CA ALA A 225 -7.86 24.82 -17.07
C ALA A 225 -7.26 25.95 -16.21
N ARG A 226 -5.92 25.97 -16.08
CA ARG A 226 -5.15 26.99 -15.35
C ARG A 226 -4.68 28.16 -16.21
N SER A 227 -5.08 28.21 -17.48
CA SER A 227 -4.67 29.29 -18.38
C SER A 227 -5.11 30.65 -17.83
N ILE A 228 -4.22 31.63 -17.91
CA ILE A 228 -4.53 33.05 -17.61
C ILE A 228 -5.51 33.59 -18.66
N ASP A 229 -5.46 33.06 -19.88
CA ASP A 229 -6.46 33.36 -20.90
C ASP A 229 -7.80 32.73 -20.52
N LYS A 230 -8.74 33.59 -20.12
CA LYS A 230 -10.10 33.23 -19.70
C LYS A 230 -10.86 32.48 -20.78
N LYS A 231 -10.60 32.74 -22.07
CA LYS A 231 -11.28 32.02 -23.15
C LYS A 231 -10.84 30.56 -23.17
N ILE A 232 -9.53 30.31 -23.10
CA ILE A 232 -8.97 28.96 -23.06
C ILE A 232 -9.43 28.20 -21.82
N SER A 233 -9.39 28.83 -20.64
CA SER A 233 -9.87 28.21 -19.40
C SER A 233 -11.38 27.91 -19.46
N ASN A 234 -12.17 28.84 -20.01
CA ASN A 234 -13.61 28.66 -20.16
C ASN A 234 -13.97 27.54 -21.16
N ASP A 235 -13.23 27.38 -22.25
CA ASP A 235 -13.45 26.30 -23.21
C ASP A 235 -13.25 24.92 -22.55
N GLU A 236 -12.22 24.77 -21.72
CA GLU A 236 -11.99 23.55 -20.95
C GLU A 236 -13.04 23.35 -19.85
N PHE A 237 -13.46 24.42 -19.17
CA PHE A 237 -14.56 24.39 -18.21
C PHE A 237 -15.86 23.88 -18.87
N LEU A 238 -16.23 24.44 -20.03
CA LEU A 238 -17.42 24.01 -20.77
C LEU A 238 -17.33 22.56 -21.22
N ARG A 239 -16.14 22.10 -21.65
CA ARG A 239 -15.90 20.69 -21.99
C ARG A 239 -16.13 19.76 -20.81
N PHE A 240 -15.62 20.13 -19.63
CA PHE A 240 -15.82 19.39 -18.39
C PHE A 240 -17.29 19.39 -17.95
N GLN A 241 -17.93 20.56 -17.91
CA GLN A 241 -19.34 20.73 -17.53
C GLN A 241 -20.28 19.92 -18.42
N LYS A 242 -20.01 19.86 -19.73
CA LYS A 242 -20.80 19.06 -20.68
C LYS A 242 -20.84 17.58 -20.28
N GLN A 243 -19.69 17.02 -19.89
CA GLN A 243 -19.63 15.61 -19.47
C GLN A 243 -20.27 15.39 -18.10
N LEU A 244 -20.04 16.31 -17.15
CA LEU A 244 -20.63 16.23 -15.82
C LEU A 244 -22.17 16.25 -15.90
N LYS A 245 -22.74 17.18 -16.68
CA LYS A 245 -24.20 17.29 -16.88
C LYS A 245 -24.81 16.04 -17.51
N LEU A 246 -24.13 15.45 -18.51
CA LEU A 246 -24.60 14.22 -19.16
C LEU A 246 -24.81 13.08 -18.15
N LEU A 247 -23.93 12.99 -17.15
CA LEU A 247 -23.96 11.93 -16.14
C LEU A 247 -24.85 12.27 -14.93
N GLN A 248 -25.08 13.54 -14.64
CA GLN A 248 -25.95 13.97 -13.54
C GLN A 248 -27.43 13.77 -13.84
N ASN A 249 -27.84 13.77 -15.11
CA ASN A 249 -29.24 13.77 -15.53
C ASN A 249 -30.08 12.56 -15.07
N GLN A 250 -29.47 11.52 -14.50
CA GLN A 250 -30.19 10.32 -14.05
C GLN A 250 -29.85 9.86 -12.62
N ASN A 251 -29.29 10.74 -11.78
CA ASN A 251 -28.99 10.47 -10.36
C ASN A 251 -28.10 9.23 -10.07
N PHE A 252 -27.52 8.58 -11.09
CA PHE A 252 -26.62 7.44 -10.91
C PHE A 252 -25.18 7.89 -10.58
N LEU A 253 -24.81 9.11 -10.91
CA LEU A 253 -23.47 9.64 -10.63
C LEU A 253 -23.38 9.99 -9.13
N LYS A 254 -22.52 9.28 -8.39
CA LYS A 254 -22.42 9.42 -6.92
C LYS A 254 -21.17 10.12 -6.43
N LEU A 255 -20.07 10.00 -7.17
CA LEU A 255 -18.77 10.45 -6.71
C LEU A 255 -17.91 10.87 -7.90
N LEU A 256 -17.15 11.95 -7.74
CA LEU A 256 -16.05 12.29 -8.62
C LEU A 256 -14.72 12.10 -7.88
N ILE A 257 -13.83 11.31 -8.48
CA ILE A 257 -12.49 11.04 -7.97
C ILE A 257 -11.48 11.72 -8.90
N THR A 258 -10.52 12.44 -8.33
CA THR A 258 -9.49 13.11 -9.12
C THR A 258 -8.08 12.98 -8.54
N ASP A 259 -7.05 13.27 -9.32
CA ASP A 259 -5.70 13.44 -8.79
C ASP A 259 -5.61 14.70 -7.93
N SER A 260 -4.80 14.66 -6.86
CA SER A 260 -4.66 15.77 -5.92
C SER A 260 -4.19 17.06 -6.60
N GLN A 261 -3.46 16.93 -7.72
CA GLN A 261 -3.03 18.06 -8.52
C GLN A 261 -4.15 18.77 -9.29
N ALA A 262 -5.37 18.22 -9.38
CA ALA A 262 -6.49 18.89 -10.06
C ALA A 262 -7.52 19.45 -9.08
N ILE A 263 -7.30 19.30 -7.76
CA ILE A 263 -8.33 19.60 -6.76
C ILE A 263 -8.68 21.09 -6.70
N ASP A 264 -7.71 21.97 -6.96
CA ASP A 264 -7.88 23.42 -7.05
C ASP A 264 -8.90 23.83 -8.14
N ILE A 265 -8.95 23.08 -9.23
CA ILE A 265 -9.86 23.27 -10.35
C ILE A 265 -11.18 22.54 -10.10
N VAL A 266 -11.11 21.23 -9.87
CA VAL A 266 -12.28 20.34 -9.71
C VAL A 266 -13.17 20.79 -8.56
N HIS A 267 -12.59 21.23 -7.44
CA HIS A 267 -13.37 21.77 -6.33
C HIS A 267 -14.27 22.92 -6.81
N LYS A 268 -13.69 23.93 -7.46
CA LYS A 268 -14.41 25.13 -7.92
C LYS A 268 -15.42 24.79 -9.01
N TRP A 269 -15.04 23.95 -9.96
CA TRP A 269 -15.88 23.58 -11.11
C TRP A 269 -17.03 22.63 -10.76
N THR A 270 -17.09 22.12 -9.53
CA THR A 270 -18.17 21.27 -9.04
C THR A 270 -19.03 21.97 -7.99
N LEU A 271 -19.05 23.30 -7.99
CA LEU A 271 -19.97 24.13 -7.20
C LEU A 271 -21.01 24.77 -8.13
N ASP A 272 -22.22 24.98 -7.61
CA ASP A 272 -23.22 25.82 -8.25
C ASP A 272 -22.92 27.32 -8.03
N GLU A 273 -23.75 28.19 -8.61
CA GLU A 273 -23.62 29.65 -8.49
C GLU A 273 -23.73 30.17 -7.05
N LYS A 274 -24.29 29.37 -6.13
CA LYS A 274 -24.42 29.67 -4.71
C LYS A 274 -23.31 29.03 -3.87
N GLY A 275 -22.33 28.39 -4.49
CA GLY A 275 -21.25 27.69 -3.80
C GLY A 275 -21.64 26.33 -3.21
N LYS A 276 -22.81 25.79 -3.57
CA LYS A 276 -23.25 24.47 -3.12
C LYS A 276 -22.60 23.36 -3.97
N PRO A 277 -22.11 22.28 -3.37
CA PRO A 277 -21.57 21.14 -4.12
C PRO A 277 -22.60 20.51 -5.07
N LEU A 278 -22.23 20.40 -6.35
CA LEU A 278 -22.98 19.67 -7.39
C LEU A 278 -22.83 18.15 -7.25
N ILE A 279 -21.71 17.72 -6.66
CA ILE A 279 -21.36 16.31 -6.45
C ILE A 279 -20.35 16.21 -5.31
N ASP A 280 -20.38 15.09 -4.60
CA ASP A 280 -19.30 14.72 -3.69
C ASP A 280 -18.02 14.42 -4.48
N ILE A 281 -16.89 14.85 -3.94
CA ILE A 281 -15.57 14.72 -4.57
C ILE A 281 -14.61 14.05 -3.62
N THR A 282 -13.60 13.36 -4.13
CA THR A 282 -12.43 12.94 -3.37
C THR A 282 -11.21 12.77 -4.28
N THR A 283 -10.07 12.34 -3.72
CA THR A 283 -8.86 12.08 -4.50
C THR A 283 -8.41 10.63 -4.44
N PHE A 284 -7.70 10.18 -5.48
CA PHE A 284 -7.05 8.86 -5.47
C PHE A 284 -6.14 8.69 -4.25
N SER A 285 -5.43 9.76 -3.85
CA SER A 285 -4.52 9.71 -2.69
C SER A 285 -5.25 9.46 -1.36
N ILE A 286 -6.42 10.08 -1.15
CA ILE A 286 -7.24 9.90 0.06
C ILE A 286 -7.84 8.49 0.08
N ILE A 287 -8.31 8.00 -1.06
CA ILE A 287 -8.81 6.62 -1.18
C ILE A 287 -7.72 5.62 -0.82
N MET A 288 -6.49 5.83 -1.30
CA MET A 288 -5.35 4.96 -0.96
C MET A 288 -4.99 5.03 0.53
N ALA A 289 -5.04 6.20 1.16
CA ALA A 289 -4.83 6.34 2.60
C ALA A 289 -5.93 5.61 3.41
N ASN A 290 -7.19 5.69 2.95
CA ASN A 290 -8.30 4.97 3.56
C ASN A 290 -8.11 3.44 3.43
N GLU A 291 -7.75 2.94 2.24
CA GLU A 291 -7.44 1.50 2.02
C GLU A 291 -6.42 0.95 3.02
N LYS A 292 -5.42 1.77 3.35
CA LYS A 292 -4.34 1.40 4.26
C LYS A 292 -4.69 1.55 5.73
N ASN A 293 -5.88 2.08 6.08
CA ASN A 293 -6.29 2.49 7.43
C ASN A 293 -5.43 3.63 8.02
N GLU A 294 -4.85 4.48 7.17
CA GLU A 294 -3.96 5.56 7.58
C GLU A 294 -4.68 6.93 7.56
N LEU A 295 -5.88 7.00 6.96
CA LEU A 295 -6.59 8.27 6.75
C LEU A 295 -6.85 9.04 8.05
N SER A 296 -7.26 8.35 9.13
CA SER A 296 -7.48 9.00 10.43
C SER A 296 -6.19 9.58 11.00
N THR A 297 -5.08 8.85 10.91
CA THR A 297 -3.76 9.32 11.35
C THR A 297 -3.40 10.60 10.59
N PHE A 298 -3.57 10.60 9.25
CA PHE A 298 -3.21 11.76 8.44
C PHE A 298 -4.11 12.97 8.62
N ILE A 299 -5.40 12.76 8.93
CA ILE A 299 -6.33 13.85 9.28
C ILE A 299 -5.93 14.46 10.62
N ASN A 300 -5.58 13.65 11.63
CA ASN A 300 -5.10 14.16 12.91
C ASN A 300 -3.80 14.98 12.74
N GLY A 301 -2.94 14.61 11.78
CA GLY A 301 -1.77 15.42 11.42
C GLY A 301 -2.12 16.83 10.91
N ILE A 302 -3.30 17.02 10.30
CA ILE A 302 -3.78 18.36 9.92
C ILE A 302 -4.19 19.19 11.14
N ASP A 303 -4.66 18.56 12.22
CA ASP A 303 -4.95 19.30 13.45
C ASP A 303 -3.66 19.80 14.10
N ALA A 304 -2.59 19.01 14.09
CA ALA A 304 -1.27 19.47 14.48
C ALA A 304 -0.74 20.61 13.58
N PHE A 305 -0.93 20.49 12.26
CA PHE A 305 -0.57 21.55 11.32
C PHE A 305 -1.20 22.90 11.68
N LYS A 306 -2.48 22.93 12.08
CA LYS A 306 -3.19 24.16 12.49
C LYS A 306 -2.57 24.83 13.73
N THR A 307 -1.80 24.10 14.53
CA THR A 307 -1.20 24.60 15.77
C THR A 307 0.25 25.06 15.61
N LEU A 308 0.83 24.90 14.42
CA LEU A 308 2.21 25.30 14.13
C LEU A 308 2.42 26.80 14.30
N LYS A 309 3.58 27.14 14.85
CA LYS A 309 4.04 28.50 15.12
C LYS A 309 5.36 28.78 14.39
N GLU A 310 5.73 30.05 14.36
CA GLU A 310 7.02 30.48 13.83
C GLU A 310 8.18 29.76 14.53
N ASN A 311 9.16 29.31 13.75
CA ASN A 311 10.32 28.47 14.11
C ASN A 311 10.02 27.01 14.47
N ASP A 312 8.76 26.55 14.39
CA ASP A 312 8.49 25.12 14.49
C ASP A 312 9.13 24.36 13.30
N LYS A 313 9.50 23.10 13.55
CA LYS A 313 10.12 22.22 12.55
C LYS A 313 9.12 21.25 11.96
N ILE A 314 9.15 21.13 10.63
CA ILE A 314 8.45 20.12 9.86
C ILE A 314 9.47 19.20 9.19
N LEU A 315 9.24 17.89 9.27
CA LEU A 315 10.00 16.91 8.51
C LEU A 315 9.20 16.46 7.28
N ILE A 316 9.74 16.66 6.09
CA ILE A 316 9.21 16.06 4.86
C ILE A 316 9.91 14.71 4.65
N ALA A 317 9.16 13.62 4.81
CA ALA A 317 9.68 12.26 4.79
C ALA A 317 9.28 11.52 3.51
N GLU A 318 10.26 11.20 2.68
CA GLU A 318 10.06 10.53 1.40
C GLU A 318 10.54 9.08 1.40
N ALA A 319 9.73 8.24 0.75
CA ALA A 319 9.92 6.81 0.74
C ALA A 319 10.98 6.28 -0.22
N CYS A 320 11.41 7.10 -1.19
CA CYS A 320 12.22 6.65 -2.31
C CYS A 320 13.29 7.69 -2.69
N ASN A 321 14.46 7.20 -3.08
CA ASN A 321 15.51 8.00 -3.70
C ASN A 321 15.43 7.75 -5.21
N HIS A 322 14.62 8.51 -5.94
CA HIS A 322 14.51 8.42 -7.41
C HIS A 322 15.06 9.69 -8.08
N ASN A 323 15.37 9.61 -9.38
CA ASN A 323 15.83 10.77 -10.16
C ASN A 323 14.75 11.85 -10.17
N ARG A 324 15.06 12.99 -9.56
CA ARG A 324 14.12 14.09 -9.32
C ARG A 324 13.98 14.95 -10.57
N ILE A 325 12.74 15.26 -10.95
CA ILE A 325 12.41 16.25 -11.97
C ILE A 325 12.40 17.64 -11.30
N LYS A 326 12.59 18.71 -12.08
CA LYS A 326 12.94 20.06 -11.62
C LYS A 326 11.90 20.78 -10.74
N GLU A 327 10.74 20.19 -10.44
CA GLU A 327 9.65 20.79 -9.62
C GLU A 327 8.85 19.74 -8.80
N ASP A 328 9.57 18.83 -8.14
CA ASP A 328 8.98 17.73 -7.36
C ASP A 328 8.08 18.20 -6.20
N ILE A 329 7.01 17.45 -5.93
CA ILE A 329 5.95 17.78 -4.96
C ILE A 329 6.54 18.01 -3.56
N GLY A 330 7.40 17.10 -3.11
CA GLY A 330 7.94 17.11 -1.76
C GLY A 330 9.02 18.16 -1.53
N THR A 331 9.84 18.45 -2.54
CA THR A 331 11.00 19.35 -2.41
C THR A 331 10.72 20.77 -2.90
N TYR A 332 9.64 20.99 -3.67
CA TYR A 332 9.29 22.30 -4.20
C TYR A 332 7.85 22.72 -3.89
N GLN A 333 6.85 21.96 -4.34
CA GLN A 333 5.46 22.44 -4.28
C GLN A 333 4.91 22.57 -2.85
N ILE A 334 5.17 21.59 -1.98
CA ILE A 334 4.77 21.65 -0.57
C ILE A 334 5.54 22.77 0.16
N PRO A 335 6.88 22.84 0.10
CA PRO A 335 7.63 23.96 0.69
C PRO A 335 7.16 25.33 0.23
N LEU A 336 6.92 25.53 -1.07
CA LEU A 336 6.41 26.79 -1.60
C LEU A 336 5.05 27.17 -0.99
N LYS A 337 4.12 26.21 -0.90
CA LYS A 337 2.81 26.46 -0.29
C LYS A 337 2.89 26.70 1.21
N LEU A 338 3.80 26.03 1.92
CA LEU A 338 4.05 26.27 3.35
C LEU A 338 4.59 27.68 3.57
N ASN A 339 5.59 28.10 2.78
CA ASN A 339 6.13 29.45 2.82
C ASN A 339 5.07 30.50 2.49
N ASN A 340 4.19 30.26 1.50
CA ASN A 340 3.08 31.16 1.20
C ASN A 340 2.04 31.22 2.33
N TYR A 341 1.88 30.14 3.10
CA TYR A 341 0.90 30.06 4.19
C TYR A 341 1.38 30.75 5.47
N PHE A 342 2.62 30.49 5.88
CA PHE A 342 3.19 31.04 7.13
C PHE A 342 3.97 32.33 6.94
N GLY A 343 4.48 32.59 5.72
CA GLY A 343 5.54 33.54 5.43
C GLY A 343 6.88 32.85 5.23
N GLU A 344 7.70 33.36 4.31
CA GLU A 344 8.98 32.75 3.93
C GLU A 344 9.93 32.65 5.12
N GLY A 345 10.52 31.47 5.33
CA GLY A 345 11.50 31.20 6.39
C GLY A 345 10.94 31.09 7.81
N LYS A 346 9.62 31.24 7.99
CA LYS A 346 8.98 31.19 9.31
C LYS A 346 8.80 29.79 9.87
N ILE A 347 8.89 28.77 9.04
CA ILE A 347 8.86 27.36 9.45
C ILE A 347 10.15 26.72 8.94
N GLN A 348 10.80 25.95 9.80
CA GLN A 348 11.96 25.16 9.39
C GLN A 348 11.47 23.87 8.72
N ILE A 349 11.95 23.60 7.52
CA ILE A 349 11.59 22.41 6.74
C ILE A 349 12.86 21.59 6.53
N ASP A 350 12.90 20.40 7.10
CA ASP A 350 13.96 19.43 6.85
C ASP A 350 13.43 18.30 5.96
N HIS A 351 14.33 17.63 5.23
CA HIS A 351 13.98 16.54 4.32
C HIS A 351 14.70 15.25 4.70
N ALA A 352 13.94 14.16 4.82
CA ALA A 352 14.46 12.82 4.99
C ALA A 352 14.04 11.94 3.81
N PHE A 353 14.98 11.21 3.22
CA PHE A 353 14.73 10.36 2.07
C PHE A 353 15.04 8.90 2.39
N GLY A 354 14.34 7.95 1.78
CA GLY A 354 14.55 6.53 2.03
C GLY A 354 14.38 6.20 3.53
N ARG A 355 15.35 5.53 4.14
CA ARG A 355 15.33 5.22 5.58
C ARG A 355 16.04 6.27 6.45
N ASP A 356 16.46 7.39 5.86
CA ASP A 356 17.30 8.37 6.53
C ASP A 356 16.57 9.07 7.67
N PHE A 357 15.24 9.03 7.75
CA PHE A 357 14.52 9.59 8.91
C PHE A 357 14.92 8.94 10.24
N ALA A 358 15.48 7.71 10.22
CA ALA A 358 15.98 7.04 11.41
C ALA A 358 17.26 7.67 12.00
N SER A 359 17.98 8.51 11.25
CA SER A 359 19.13 9.26 11.77
C SER A 359 18.73 10.59 12.42
N TYR A 360 17.47 10.99 12.32
CA TYR A 360 16.94 12.21 12.94
C TYR A 360 16.35 11.91 14.32
N ASN A 361 16.47 12.89 15.24
CA ASN A 361 15.67 12.88 16.45
C ASN A 361 14.26 13.37 16.12
N LEU A 362 13.33 12.44 15.88
CA LEU A 362 11.98 12.78 15.44
C LEU A 362 11.24 13.72 16.41
N ASN A 363 11.54 13.66 17.72
CA ASN A 363 10.93 14.51 18.74
C ASN A 363 11.20 16.01 18.56
N ASP A 364 12.18 16.39 17.74
CA ASP A 364 12.48 17.79 17.43
C ASP A 364 11.43 18.41 16.48
N TYR A 365 10.61 17.58 15.83
CA TYR A 365 9.62 17.99 14.86
C TYR A 365 8.22 18.08 15.46
N LYS A 366 7.43 19.05 14.98
CA LYS A 366 6.01 19.20 15.35
C LYS A 366 5.06 18.49 14.40
N LEU A 367 5.52 18.22 13.18
CA LEU A 367 4.73 17.55 12.15
C LEU A 367 5.67 16.81 11.19
N ILE A 368 5.25 15.61 10.80
CA ILE A 368 5.87 14.85 9.72
C ILE A 368 4.91 14.85 8.53
N ILE A 369 5.38 15.29 7.37
CA ILE A 369 4.66 15.21 6.10
C ILE A 369 5.24 14.06 5.29
N HIS A 370 4.51 12.96 5.19
CA HIS A 370 4.98 11.74 4.53
C HIS A 370 4.47 11.65 3.08
N CYS A 371 5.30 11.15 2.16
CA CYS A 371 4.85 10.92 0.79
C CYS A 371 3.87 9.73 0.67
N GLY A 372 3.26 9.52 -0.50
CA GLY A 372 2.32 8.41 -0.70
C GLY A 372 2.95 6.99 -0.68
N GLY A 373 4.28 6.90 -0.64
CA GLY A 373 5.02 5.64 -0.65
C GLY A 373 4.76 4.80 -1.90
N CYS A 374 4.60 5.42 -3.07
CA CYS A 374 4.17 4.75 -4.31
C CYS A 374 5.12 3.62 -4.76
N MET A 375 6.40 3.72 -4.41
CA MET A 375 7.45 2.73 -4.69
C MET A 375 7.57 1.65 -3.62
N LEU A 376 6.94 1.81 -2.45
CA LEU A 376 6.96 0.81 -1.38
C LEU A 376 5.83 -0.22 -1.57
N ASP A 377 6.11 -1.46 -1.17
CA ASP A 377 5.05 -2.43 -0.94
C ASP A 377 4.25 -2.09 0.33
N LYS A 378 3.11 -2.76 0.51
CA LYS A 378 2.17 -2.49 1.61
C LYS A 378 2.80 -2.72 2.98
N GLN A 379 3.66 -3.73 3.13
CA GLN A 379 4.25 -4.10 4.41
C GLN A 379 5.39 -3.15 4.78
N SER A 380 6.24 -2.82 3.81
CA SER A 380 7.29 -1.82 3.96
C SER A 380 6.72 -0.45 4.33
N MET A 381 5.59 -0.05 3.73
CA MET A 381 4.88 1.18 4.10
C MET A 381 4.33 1.12 5.53
N GLN A 382 3.69 0.00 5.90
CA GLN A 382 3.11 -0.15 7.24
C GLN A 382 4.14 -0.15 8.36
N ALA A 383 5.26 -0.85 8.17
CA ALA A 383 6.38 -0.82 9.10
C ALA A 383 6.88 0.61 9.27
N ARG A 384 7.10 1.31 8.16
CA ARG A 384 7.57 2.69 8.17
C ARG A 384 6.61 3.65 8.88
N ILE A 385 5.30 3.58 8.60
CA ILE A 385 4.32 4.42 9.29
C ILE A 385 4.31 4.09 10.78
N LYS A 386 4.39 2.81 11.16
CA LYS A 386 4.48 2.40 12.56
C LYS A 386 5.72 2.97 13.25
N ASP A 387 6.88 2.91 12.61
CA ASP A 387 8.14 3.47 13.15
C ASP A 387 8.00 4.99 13.40
N LEU A 388 7.30 5.70 12.51
CA LEU A 388 7.02 7.13 12.69
C LEU A 388 5.97 7.36 13.79
N GLU A 389 4.92 6.55 13.88
CA GLU A 389 3.89 6.65 14.93
C GLU A 389 4.48 6.42 16.33
N GLU A 390 5.47 5.54 16.46
CA GLU A 390 6.19 5.29 17.72
C GLU A 390 6.95 6.52 18.24
N SER A 391 7.21 7.52 17.38
CA SER A 391 7.80 8.80 17.80
C SER A 391 6.82 9.76 18.49
N ASN A 392 5.51 9.45 18.50
CA ASN A 392 4.42 10.33 18.95
C ASN A 392 4.35 11.70 18.24
N VAL A 393 5.07 11.90 17.15
CA VAL A 393 4.96 13.10 16.31
C VAL A 393 3.78 12.92 15.36
N PRO A 394 2.86 13.89 15.25
CA PRO A 394 1.76 13.83 14.29
C PRO A 394 2.25 13.66 12.85
N ILE A 395 1.57 12.81 12.08
CA ILE A 395 1.91 12.50 10.69
C ILE A 395 0.75 12.91 9.80
N THR A 396 1.03 13.59 8.68
CA THR A 396 0.09 13.76 7.57
C THR A 396 0.73 13.29 6.26
N ASN A 397 -0.01 13.37 5.15
CA ASN A 397 0.52 13.01 3.84
C ASN A 397 0.39 14.13 2.80
N TYR A 398 1.09 13.98 1.67
CA TYR A 398 1.12 14.99 0.59
C TYR A 398 -0.27 15.34 0.09
N GLY A 399 -1.11 14.34 -0.17
CA GLY A 399 -2.45 14.55 -0.73
C GLY A 399 -3.35 15.37 0.20
N ILE A 400 -3.30 15.07 1.50
CA ILE A 400 -4.13 15.70 2.53
C ILE A 400 -3.64 17.12 2.83
N ILE A 401 -2.33 17.34 2.98
CA ILE A 401 -1.79 18.67 3.25
C ILE A 401 -1.98 19.61 2.05
N LEU A 402 -1.81 19.12 0.81
CA LEU A 402 -2.05 19.92 -0.39
C LEU A 402 -3.52 20.30 -0.53
N ALA A 403 -4.45 19.38 -0.22
CA ALA A 403 -5.88 19.68 -0.22
C ALA A 403 -6.19 20.80 0.80
N TYR A 404 -5.61 20.72 2.01
CA TYR A 404 -5.78 21.73 3.04
C TYR A 404 -5.18 23.10 2.67
N LEU A 405 -3.94 23.12 2.17
CA LEU A 405 -3.24 24.34 1.75
C LEU A 405 -3.89 24.99 0.52
N ASN A 406 -4.65 24.24 -0.29
CA ASN A 406 -5.41 24.79 -1.40
C ASN A 406 -6.70 25.49 -0.94
N SER A 407 -7.50 24.84 -0.10
CA SER A 407 -8.71 25.42 0.49
C SER A 407 -9.24 24.51 1.60
N ARG A 408 -9.71 25.11 2.70
CA ARG A 408 -10.33 24.39 3.82
C ARG A 408 -11.62 23.69 3.39
N GLU A 409 -12.40 24.34 2.52
CA GLU A 409 -13.61 23.80 1.92
C GLU A 409 -13.30 22.63 1.00
N ALA A 410 -12.25 22.72 0.19
CA ALA A 410 -11.77 21.63 -0.65
C ALA A 410 -11.36 20.42 0.20
N PHE A 411 -10.58 20.64 1.26
CA PHE A 411 -10.20 19.60 2.22
C PHE A 411 -11.43 18.92 2.85
N SER A 412 -12.37 19.69 3.37
CA SER A 412 -13.61 19.16 3.97
C SER A 412 -14.40 18.31 2.97
N ARG A 413 -14.54 18.78 1.73
CA ARG A 413 -15.25 18.04 0.68
C ARG A 413 -14.58 16.72 0.32
N VAL A 414 -13.24 16.66 0.24
CA VAL A 414 -12.54 15.44 -0.19
C VAL A 414 -12.50 14.32 0.86
N ILE A 415 -12.62 14.66 2.15
CA ILE A 415 -12.67 13.68 3.24
C ILE A 415 -14.09 13.24 3.58
N LYS A 416 -15.10 14.08 3.29
CA LYS A 416 -16.53 13.83 3.60
C LYS A 416 -17.00 12.42 3.20
N PRO A 417 -16.67 11.86 2.00
CA PRO A 417 -17.12 10.52 1.61
C PRO A 417 -16.68 9.37 2.53
N PHE A 418 -15.74 9.60 3.44
CA PHE A 418 -15.22 8.60 4.40
C PHE A 418 -15.62 8.89 5.84
N MET A 419 -16.20 10.06 6.12
CA MET A 419 -16.60 10.48 7.48
C MET A 419 -17.97 9.93 7.89
N GLU A 420 -18.81 9.49 6.94
CA GLU A 420 -20.16 8.94 7.19
C GLU A 420 -20.17 7.43 7.54
N LEU A 421 -19.01 6.80 7.70
CA LEU A 421 -18.90 5.46 8.25
C LEU A 421 -19.16 5.48 9.77
N PRO A 422 -19.98 4.57 10.34
CA PRO A 422 -20.19 4.51 11.77
C PRO A 422 -18.91 3.98 12.44
N LEU A 423 -18.03 4.88 12.81
CA LEU A 423 -16.87 4.62 13.64
C LEU A 423 -16.85 5.67 14.73
N LYS A 424 -16.65 5.23 15.98
CA LYS A 424 -15.73 5.72 17.01
C LYS A 424 -15.16 7.16 16.92
N PHE A 425 -15.83 8.12 16.31
CA PHE A 425 -15.50 9.54 16.34
C PHE A 425 -16.21 10.13 17.56
N LYS A 426 -15.81 9.69 18.76
CA LYS A 426 -16.02 10.54 19.93
C LYS A 426 -15.00 11.68 19.82
N SER A 427 -15.53 12.90 19.89
CA SER A 427 -14.87 14.21 19.92
C SER A 427 -14.24 14.72 18.61
N LEU A 428 -15.08 15.05 17.62
CA LEU A 428 -14.78 16.13 16.67
C LEU A 428 -15.98 17.09 16.68
N LYS A 429 -15.91 18.14 17.51
CA LYS A 429 -16.73 19.34 17.30
C LYS A 429 -16.08 20.11 16.15
N ILE A 430 -16.53 19.87 14.93
CA ILE A 430 -16.23 20.74 13.79
C ILE A 430 -17.11 21.97 13.98
N ILE A 431 -16.51 23.10 14.36
CA ILE A 431 -17.14 24.43 14.27
C ILE A 431 -16.86 24.91 12.84
N PHE A 432 -17.95 25.30 12.16
CA PHE A 432 -18.09 25.55 10.72
C PHE A 432 -17.01 26.43 10.09
#